data_AF-A0A0F9S9C5-F1
#
_entry.id   AF-A0A0F9S9C5-F1
#
_cell.length_a   1.000
_cell.length_b   1.000
_cell.length_c   1.000
_cell.angle_alpha   90.00
_cell.angle_beta   90.00
_cell.angle_gamma   90.00
#
_symmetry.space_group_name_H-M   'P 1'
#
loop_
_entity.id
_entity.type
_entity.pdbx_description
1 polymer ?
#
loop_
_entity_poly.entity_id
_entity_poly.type
_entity_poly.pdbx_seq_one_letter_code
_entity_poly.pdbx_strand_id
1 'polypeptide(L)'
;DTCWFLAADFDKASWAEDANALLETCRAKQVPAGLERSRSGNGGHVWIFFSEPVSARLARQLGSVLIMETMERWPEIGFASYDRLFPNQDIMPLGGLGNLIALPFQNNARKAGNSVFVNADLRPYDDQWAYLSSLPRLSAEAVANLVAAAQLSGQVLGVRMPMDDEQADEPWKMPPSRRSTPRRLDVPVPQNIKVTIADQIHIDRSQLPSTMIAQLVRLAAFQTPEFYRAQAMRLPTFGKPRIVSCAELHPQHIALPRGCFDEAVGLLSEQGASVDLDDLRENGTALPETVRFCGELRQQQSLGVKQQ
;
A
#
# COMPACT_ATOMS: atom_id res chain seq x y z
N ASP A 1 -22.83 -2.64 -13.14
CA ASP A 1 -21.48 -2.37 -12.61
C ASP A 1 -21.34 -1.00 -11.96
N THR A 2 -22.35 -0.56 -11.21
CA THR A 2 -22.33 0.69 -10.44
C THR A 2 -22.62 0.39 -8.98
N CYS A 3 -22.22 1.29 -8.09
CA CYS A 3 -22.37 1.20 -6.65
C CYS A 3 -22.75 2.55 -6.05
N TRP A 4 -23.34 2.50 -4.85
CA TRP A 4 -23.75 3.69 -4.07
C TRP A 4 -22.82 3.97 -2.89
N PHE A 5 -21.83 3.11 -2.68
CA PHE A 5 -20.86 3.25 -1.61
C PHE A 5 -19.55 2.56 -1.97
N LEU A 6 -18.52 2.97 -1.25
CA LEU A 6 -17.25 2.28 -1.12
C LEU A 6 -17.07 1.95 0.37
N ALA A 7 -16.63 0.73 0.68
CA ALA A 7 -16.31 0.36 2.06
C ALA A 7 -14.92 -0.30 2.12
N ALA A 8 -14.08 0.13 3.06
CA ALA A 8 -12.82 -0.53 3.38
C ALA A 8 -13.00 -1.38 4.65
N ASP A 9 -12.64 -2.67 4.56
CA ASP A 9 -12.78 -3.65 5.64
C ASP A 9 -11.46 -3.80 6.40
N PHE A 10 -11.52 -3.69 7.73
CA PHE A 10 -10.39 -3.80 8.64
C PHE A 10 -10.65 -4.85 9.72
N ASP A 11 -9.74 -5.82 9.86
CA ASP A 11 -9.81 -6.94 10.80
C ASP A 11 -8.52 -7.09 11.66
N LYS A 12 -8.53 -7.90 12.72
CA LYS A 12 -7.36 -8.17 13.61
C LYS A 12 -7.05 -7.03 14.62
N ALA A 13 -5.93 -7.14 15.32
CA ALA A 13 -5.63 -6.36 16.53
C ALA A 13 -5.48 -4.85 16.29
N SER A 14 -4.91 -4.42 15.16
CA SER A 14 -4.66 -3.00 14.86
C SER A 14 -5.79 -2.30 14.08
N TRP A 15 -6.95 -2.93 13.92
CA TRP A 15 -8.03 -2.43 13.05
C TRP A 15 -8.45 -0.99 13.36
N ALA A 16 -8.45 -0.61 14.64
CA ALA A 16 -8.86 0.72 15.07
C ALA A 16 -7.85 1.81 14.66
N GLU A 17 -6.56 1.49 14.75
CA GLU A 17 -5.47 2.41 14.39
C GLU A 17 -5.46 2.61 12.87
N ASP A 18 -5.50 1.52 12.10
CA ASP A 18 -5.50 1.56 10.64
C ASP A 18 -6.77 2.26 10.09
N ALA A 19 -7.95 1.97 10.66
CA ALA A 19 -9.20 2.60 10.25
C ALA A 19 -9.22 4.10 10.57
N ASN A 20 -8.72 4.51 11.74
CA ASN A 20 -8.60 5.93 12.08
C ASN A 20 -7.58 6.65 11.19
N ALA A 21 -6.45 6.02 10.87
CA ALA A 21 -5.48 6.56 9.92
C ALA A 21 -6.13 6.81 8.54
N LEU A 22 -6.95 5.87 8.06
CA LEU A 22 -7.71 6.05 6.82
C LEU A 22 -8.73 7.20 6.92
N LEU A 23 -9.45 7.32 8.04
CA LEU A 23 -10.39 8.43 8.26
C LEU A 23 -9.69 9.79 8.25
N GLU A 24 -8.48 9.88 8.81
CA GLU A 24 -7.69 11.12 8.77
C GLU A 24 -7.27 11.49 7.34
N THR A 25 -6.85 10.50 6.54
CA THR A 25 -6.58 10.70 5.11
C THR A 25 -7.84 11.16 4.37
N CYS A 26 -8.99 10.53 4.63
CA CYS A 26 -10.27 10.94 4.08
C CYS A 26 -10.59 12.41 4.44
N ARG A 27 -10.43 12.81 5.70
CA ARG A 27 -10.63 14.22 6.13
C ARG A 27 -9.69 15.18 5.40
N ALA A 28 -8.41 14.82 5.26
CA ALA A 28 -7.43 15.64 4.57
C ALA A 28 -7.77 15.85 3.09
N LYS A 29 -8.35 14.83 2.44
CA LYS A 29 -8.85 14.90 1.06
C LYS A 29 -10.31 15.33 0.93
N GLN A 30 -10.92 15.80 2.02
CA GLN A 30 -12.33 16.24 2.04
C GLN A 30 -13.31 15.15 1.55
N VAL A 31 -12.96 13.88 1.76
CA VAL A 31 -13.80 12.72 1.48
C VAL A 31 -14.66 12.41 2.71
N PRO A 32 -15.99 12.52 2.62
CA PRO A 32 -16.87 12.15 3.72
C PRO A 32 -16.82 10.65 3.97
N ALA A 33 -16.41 10.24 5.17
CA ALA A 33 -16.31 8.85 5.55
C ALA A 33 -16.79 8.62 6.99
N GLY A 34 -17.44 7.49 7.24
CA GLY A 34 -17.92 7.06 8.55
C GLY A 34 -17.36 5.70 8.95
N LEU A 35 -17.00 5.53 10.22
CA LEU A 35 -16.49 4.26 10.75
C LEU A 35 -17.60 3.48 11.43
N GLU A 36 -17.88 2.27 10.94
CA GLU A 36 -18.74 1.29 11.60
C GLU A 36 -17.89 0.23 12.29
N ARG A 37 -18.21 -0.09 13.55
CA ARG A 37 -17.66 -1.27 14.22
C ARG A 37 -18.35 -2.51 13.66
N SER A 38 -17.57 -3.49 13.22
CA SER A 38 -18.05 -4.72 12.59
C SER A 38 -19.00 -5.53 13.49
N ARG A 39 -19.67 -6.52 12.90
CA ARG A 39 -20.57 -7.44 13.62
C ARG A 39 -19.90 -8.17 14.80
N SER A 40 -18.64 -8.55 14.66
CA SER A 40 -17.89 -9.27 15.71
C SER A 40 -17.35 -8.35 16.81
N GLY A 41 -17.21 -7.05 16.53
CA GLY A 41 -16.55 -6.08 17.39
C GLY A 41 -15.02 -6.06 17.27
N ASN A 42 -14.42 -7.02 16.56
CA ASN A 42 -12.97 -7.18 16.40
C ASN A 42 -12.46 -6.68 15.04
N GLY A 43 -13.08 -5.60 14.56
CA GLY A 43 -12.87 -5.07 13.22
C GLY A 43 -13.85 -3.94 12.96
N GLY A 44 -13.70 -3.27 11.81
CA GLY A 44 -14.57 -2.17 11.42
C GLY A 44 -14.53 -1.91 9.92
N HIS A 45 -15.53 -1.18 9.45
CA HIS A 45 -15.65 -0.77 8.06
C HIS A 45 -15.64 0.75 7.97
N VAL A 46 -14.78 1.31 7.10
CA VAL A 46 -14.82 2.72 6.74
C VAL A 46 -15.69 2.87 5.50
N TRP A 47 -16.83 3.55 5.65
CA TRP A 47 -17.85 3.74 4.62
C TRP A 47 -17.75 5.13 3.99
N ILE A 48 -17.80 5.18 2.66
CA ILE A 48 -17.96 6.39 1.85
C ILE A 48 -19.23 6.21 1.02
N PHE A 49 -20.16 7.16 1.11
CA PHE A 49 -21.44 7.08 0.39
C PHE A 49 -21.47 8.05 -0.78
N PHE A 50 -22.08 7.62 -1.89
CA PHE A 50 -22.19 8.41 -3.12
C PHE A 50 -23.58 9.02 -3.27
N SER A 51 -23.66 10.21 -3.86
CA SER A 51 -24.94 10.90 -4.12
C SER A 51 -25.68 10.32 -5.32
N GLU A 52 -24.96 9.59 -6.17
CA GLU A 52 -25.44 8.98 -7.40
C GLU A 52 -24.67 7.67 -7.67
N PRO A 53 -25.13 6.80 -8.60
CA PRO A 53 -24.42 5.59 -8.94
C PRO A 53 -23.03 5.89 -9.53
N VAL A 54 -21.98 5.38 -8.89
CA VAL A 54 -20.59 5.47 -9.36
C VAL A 54 -20.17 4.12 -9.93
N SER A 55 -19.42 4.09 -11.03
CA SER A 55 -18.89 2.82 -11.56
C SER A 55 -18.05 2.11 -10.49
N ALA A 56 -18.21 0.79 -10.35
CA ALA A 56 -17.50 0.02 -9.32
C ALA A 56 -15.97 0.15 -9.48
N ARG A 57 -15.49 0.21 -10.72
CA ARG A 57 -14.09 0.52 -11.07
C ARG A 57 -13.62 1.84 -10.47
N LEU A 58 -14.37 2.93 -10.70
CA LEU A 58 -13.97 4.25 -10.23
C LEU A 58 -14.00 4.36 -8.70
N ALA A 59 -14.99 3.76 -8.04
CA ALA A 59 -15.04 3.67 -6.58
C ALA A 59 -13.81 2.91 -6.01
N ARG A 60 -13.43 1.79 -6.64
CA ARG A 60 -12.23 1.04 -6.23
C ARG A 60 -10.93 1.80 -6.46
N GLN A 61 -10.84 2.58 -7.54
CA GLN A 61 -9.70 3.48 -7.77
C GLN A 61 -9.58 4.51 -6.66
N LEU A 62 -10.69 5.16 -6.27
CA LEU A 62 -10.70 6.08 -5.13
C LEU A 62 -10.22 5.39 -3.85
N GLY A 63 -10.76 4.22 -3.52
CA GLY A 63 -10.32 3.48 -2.33
C GLY A 63 -8.84 3.14 -2.35
N SER A 64 -8.32 2.77 -3.53
CA SER A 64 -6.89 2.47 -3.70
C SER A 64 -6.03 3.70 -3.46
N VAL A 65 -6.44 4.87 -3.99
CA VAL A 65 -5.77 6.16 -3.75
C VAL A 65 -5.73 6.49 -2.26
N LEU A 66 -6.86 6.38 -1.56
CA LEU A 66 -6.95 6.70 -0.13
C LEU A 66 -6.09 5.77 0.73
N ILE A 67 -6.09 4.47 0.43
CA ILE A 67 -5.25 3.49 1.12
C ILE A 67 -3.77 3.82 0.90
N MET A 68 -3.37 4.07 -0.35
CA MET A 68 -1.98 4.38 -0.67
C MET A 68 -1.48 5.62 0.06
N GLU A 69 -2.25 6.71 0.02
CA GLU A 69 -1.87 7.93 0.71
C GLU A 69 -1.85 7.76 2.24
N THR A 70 -2.73 6.92 2.78
CA THR A 70 -2.68 6.57 4.21
C THR A 70 -1.37 5.86 4.55
N MET A 71 -0.95 4.90 3.71
CA MET A 71 0.33 4.20 3.89
C MET A 71 1.54 5.14 3.70
N GLU A 72 1.45 6.13 2.82
CA GLU A 72 2.51 7.14 2.66
C GLU A 72 2.63 8.07 3.87
N ARG A 73 1.49 8.46 4.44
CA ARG A 73 1.44 9.36 5.59
C ARG A 73 1.82 8.65 6.89
N TRP A 74 1.49 7.37 7.01
CA TRP A 74 1.67 6.56 8.22
C TRP A 74 2.41 5.23 7.94
N PRO A 75 3.70 5.26 7.54
CA PRO A 75 4.43 4.03 7.21
C PRO A 75 4.52 3.04 8.37
N GLU A 76 4.57 3.55 9.61
CA GLU A 76 4.68 2.80 10.87
C GLU A 76 3.53 1.80 11.10
N ILE A 77 2.33 2.14 10.62
CA ILE A 77 1.09 1.45 11.00
C ILE A 77 0.99 0.09 10.30
N GLY A 78 1.80 -0.16 9.26
CA GLY A 78 1.86 -1.44 8.53
C GLY A 78 0.58 -1.79 7.75
N PHE A 79 -0.55 -1.17 8.08
CA PHE A 79 -1.87 -1.33 7.48
C PHE A 79 -2.31 -2.80 7.42
N ALA A 80 -1.84 -3.61 8.38
CA ALA A 80 -1.95 -5.07 8.37
C ALA A 80 -3.37 -5.58 8.65
N SER A 81 -4.24 -4.73 9.18
CA SER A 81 -5.65 -5.02 9.40
C SER A 81 -6.51 -4.82 8.16
N TYR A 82 -6.04 -4.09 7.15
CA TYR A 82 -6.82 -3.91 5.93
C TYR A 82 -6.93 -5.23 5.15
N ASP A 83 -8.17 -5.67 4.90
CA ASP A 83 -8.45 -6.88 4.13
C ASP A 83 -8.81 -6.56 2.68
N ARG A 84 -9.85 -5.73 2.46
CA ARG A 84 -10.40 -5.48 1.11
C ARG A 84 -11.28 -4.23 0.99
N LEU A 85 -11.51 -3.80 -0.25
CA LEU A 85 -12.47 -2.76 -0.62
C LEU A 85 -13.72 -3.39 -1.24
N PHE A 86 -14.90 -2.92 -0.81
CA PHE A 86 -16.19 -3.19 -1.43
C PHE A 86 -16.67 -1.98 -2.24
N PRO A 87 -17.10 -2.14 -3.51
CA PRO A 87 -17.21 -3.41 -4.25
C PRO A 87 -15.86 -4.08 -4.52
N ASN A 88 -15.82 -5.42 -4.47
CA ASN A 88 -14.58 -6.20 -4.64
C ASN A 88 -14.18 -6.40 -6.11
N GLN A 89 -15.06 -6.07 -7.06
CA GLN A 89 -14.92 -6.34 -8.49
C GLN A 89 -15.39 -5.12 -9.30
N ASP A 90 -14.78 -4.89 -10.46
CA ASP A 90 -15.13 -3.77 -11.35
C ASP A 90 -16.39 -4.05 -12.16
N ILE A 91 -16.62 -5.32 -12.49
CA ILE A 91 -17.70 -5.79 -13.33
C ILE A 91 -18.30 -7.06 -12.71
N MET A 92 -19.63 -7.16 -12.73
CA MET A 92 -20.37 -8.36 -12.33
C MET A 92 -20.73 -9.21 -13.55
N PRO A 93 -20.38 -10.51 -13.59
CA PRO A 93 -20.85 -11.38 -14.65
C PRO A 93 -22.38 -11.57 -14.57
N LEU A 94 -23.04 -11.66 -15.73
CA LEU A 94 -24.48 -11.94 -15.83
C LEU A 94 -24.86 -13.17 -15.01
N GLY A 95 -25.77 -12.99 -14.05
CA GLY A 95 -26.31 -14.06 -13.20
C GLY A 95 -25.50 -14.41 -11.94
N GLY A 96 -24.35 -13.77 -11.69
CA GLY A 96 -23.60 -13.94 -10.44
C GLY A 96 -24.15 -13.07 -9.30
N LEU A 97 -24.22 -13.61 -8.09
CA LEU A 97 -24.35 -12.81 -6.87
C LEU A 97 -22.95 -12.29 -6.51
N GLY A 98 -22.83 -10.98 -6.31
CA GLY A 98 -21.55 -10.34 -5.98
C GLY A 98 -21.02 -10.74 -4.61
N ASN A 99 -19.91 -10.13 -4.20
CA ASN A 99 -19.35 -10.36 -2.86
C ASN A 99 -20.25 -9.76 -1.77
N LEU A 100 -20.44 -10.51 -0.69
CA LEU A 100 -21.32 -10.13 0.42
C LEU A 100 -20.58 -9.22 1.41
N ILE A 101 -21.25 -8.14 1.79
CA ILE A 101 -20.89 -7.30 2.94
C ILE A 101 -22.09 -7.22 3.87
N ALA A 102 -21.86 -7.30 5.18
CA ALA A 102 -22.90 -7.05 6.16
C ALA A 102 -23.11 -5.54 6.27
N LEU A 103 -24.34 -5.07 6.03
CA LEU A 103 -24.68 -3.67 6.24
C LEU A 103 -24.77 -3.34 7.74
N PRO A 104 -24.52 -2.08 8.12
CA PRO A 104 -24.69 -1.61 9.50
C PRO A 104 -26.10 -1.89 10.05
N PHE A 105 -26.21 -1.89 11.38
CA PHE A 105 -27.45 -2.03 12.15
C PHE A 105 -28.09 -3.43 12.15
N GLN A 106 -27.27 -4.48 12.02
CA GLN A 106 -27.75 -5.84 12.24
C GLN A 106 -28.27 -6.00 13.68
N ASN A 107 -29.55 -6.37 13.84
CA ASN A 107 -30.28 -6.32 15.12
C ASN A 107 -29.52 -6.94 16.31
N ASN A 108 -29.02 -8.17 16.15
CA ASN A 108 -28.37 -8.89 17.24
C ASN A 108 -27.01 -8.29 17.61
N ALA A 109 -26.21 -7.89 16.62
CA ALA A 109 -24.94 -7.21 16.84
C ALA A 109 -25.16 -5.85 17.51
N ARG A 110 -26.18 -5.09 17.07
CA ARG A 110 -26.54 -3.80 17.65
C ARG A 110 -26.91 -3.88 19.11
N LYS A 111 -27.61 -4.94 19.54
CA LYS A 111 -27.89 -5.19 20.97
C LYS A 111 -26.62 -5.37 21.81
N ALA A 112 -25.56 -5.91 21.21
CA ALA A 112 -24.23 -6.02 21.83
C ALA A 112 -23.35 -4.77 21.63
N GLY A 113 -23.91 -3.68 21.11
CA GLY A 113 -23.18 -2.46 20.78
C GLY A 113 -22.33 -2.56 19.51
N ASN A 114 -22.42 -3.63 18.73
CA ASN A 114 -21.69 -3.80 17.47
C ASN A 114 -22.55 -3.44 16.25
N SER A 115 -21.96 -3.40 15.06
CA SER A 115 -22.66 -2.97 13.84
C SER A 115 -23.30 -1.58 13.96
N VAL A 116 -22.53 -0.66 14.55
CA VAL A 116 -22.91 0.74 14.79
C VAL A 116 -21.76 1.64 14.39
N PHE A 117 -22.09 2.85 13.95
CA PHE A 117 -21.11 3.91 13.72
C PHE A 117 -20.53 4.41 15.04
N VAL A 118 -19.23 4.65 15.01
CA VAL A 118 -18.43 5.07 16.15
C VAL A 118 -17.60 6.32 15.81
N ASN A 119 -17.24 7.08 16.83
CA ASN A 119 -16.29 8.20 16.71
C ASN A 119 -14.83 7.71 16.70
N ALA A 120 -13.87 8.64 16.68
CA ALA A 120 -12.44 8.32 16.66
C ALA A 120 -11.97 7.52 17.89
N ASP A 121 -12.62 7.74 19.04
CA ASP A 121 -12.38 7.00 20.30
C ASP A 121 -13.13 5.65 20.37
N LEU A 122 -13.68 5.19 19.25
CA LEU A 122 -14.50 3.96 19.13
C LEU A 122 -15.77 3.95 19.99
N ARG A 123 -16.23 5.14 20.41
CA ARG A 123 -17.49 5.30 21.14
C ARG A 123 -18.65 5.37 20.15
N PRO A 124 -19.72 4.57 20.32
CA PRO A 124 -20.91 4.67 19.49
C PRO A 124 -21.54 6.05 19.57
N TYR A 125 -22.02 6.57 18.43
CA TYR A 125 -22.91 7.74 18.46
C TYR A 125 -24.24 7.41 19.13
N ASP A 126 -24.78 8.35 19.90
CA ASP A 126 -26.04 8.16 20.63
C ASP A 126 -27.21 7.91 19.66
N ASP A 127 -27.32 8.77 18.65
CA ASP A 127 -28.28 8.61 17.56
C ASP A 127 -27.57 8.24 16.26
N GLN A 128 -27.58 6.93 15.98
CA GLN A 128 -27.01 6.31 14.79
C GLN A 128 -27.66 6.81 13.49
N TRP A 129 -28.95 7.10 13.49
CA TRP A 129 -29.67 7.55 12.31
C TRP A 129 -29.40 9.03 12.05
N ALA A 130 -29.42 9.86 13.09
CA ALA A 130 -29.05 11.27 12.96
C ALA A 130 -27.61 11.41 12.46
N TYR A 131 -26.67 10.63 13.00
CA TYR A 131 -25.30 10.62 12.50
C TYR A 131 -25.23 10.20 11.02
N LEU A 132 -25.84 9.08 10.64
CA LEU A 132 -25.80 8.60 9.26
C LEU A 132 -26.45 9.59 8.28
N SER A 133 -27.56 10.22 8.67
CA SER A 133 -28.22 11.27 7.88
C SER A 133 -27.41 12.55 7.77
N SER A 134 -26.53 12.83 8.74
CA SER A 134 -25.64 13.99 8.71
C SER A 134 -24.42 13.80 7.79
N LEU A 135 -24.08 12.56 7.45
CA LEU A 135 -22.89 12.25 6.68
C LEU A 135 -23.06 12.70 5.21
N PRO A 136 -22.24 13.63 4.71
CA PRO A 136 -22.34 14.08 3.33
C PRO A 136 -22.09 12.93 2.35
N ARG A 137 -22.67 13.03 1.15
CA ARG A 137 -22.47 12.08 0.06
C ARG A 137 -21.56 12.69 -1.00
N LEU A 138 -20.64 11.89 -1.52
CA LEU A 138 -19.68 12.31 -2.54
C LEU A 138 -20.28 12.13 -3.95
N SER A 139 -20.14 13.12 -4.83
CA SER A 139 -20.63 13.03 -6.22
C SER A 139 -19.69 12.21 -7.10
N ALA A 140 -20.22 11.66 -8.20
CA ALA A 140 -19.40 10.90 -9.16
C ALA A 140 -18.29 11.77 -9.77
N GLU A 141 -18.58 13.05 -10.02
CA GLU A 141 -17.59 14.03 -10.47
C GLU A 141 -16.47 14.25 -9.45
N ALA A 142 -16.80 14.40 -8.16
CA ALA A 142 -15.81 14.57 -7.11
C ALA A 142 -14.91 13.33 -6.98
N VAL A 143 -15.48 12.12 -7.10
CA VAL A 143 -14.70 10.87 -7.14
C VAL A 143 -13.73 10.87 -8.32
N ALA A 144 -14.21 11.21 -9.52
CA ALA A 144 -13.38 11.25 -10.74
C ALA A 144 -12.21 12.25 -10.60
N ASN A 145 -12.49 13.44 -10.08
CA ASN A 145 -11.48 14.48 -9.88
C ASN A 145 -10.40 14.05 -8.87
N LEU A 146 -10.78 13.40 -7.76
CA LEU A 146 -9.83 12.89 -6.78
C LEU A 146 -8.92 11.80 -7.37
N VAL A 147 -9.48 10.88 -8.16
CA VAL A 147 -8.71 9.82 -8.82
C VAL A 147 -7.76 10.41 -9.87
N ALA A 148 -8.24 11.34 -10.70
CA ALA A 148 -7.43 11.99 -11.72
C ALA A 148 -6.28 12.82 -11.11
N ALA A 149 -6.55 13.58 -10.05
CA ALA A 149 -5.53 14.33 -9.33
C ALA A 149 -4.44 13.39 -8.75
N ALA A 150 -4.83 12.26 -8.18
CA ALA A 150 -3.90 11.27 -7.66
C ALA A 150 -3.02 10.67 -8.77
N GLN A 151 -3.60 10.34 -9.93
CA GLN A 151 -2.87 9.84 -11.10
C GLN A 151 -1.84 10.86 -11.61
N LEU A 152 -2.22 12.13 -11.72
CA LEU A 152 -1.31 13.21 -12.13
C LEU A 152 -0.18 13.44 -11.13
N SER A 153 -0.45 13.27 -9.84
CA SER A 153 0.54 13.50 -8.78
C SER A 153 1.55 12.38 -8.59
N GLY A 154 1.36 11.22 -9.23
CA GLY A 154 2.18 10.02 -9.04
C GLY A 154 2.01 9.36 -7.66
N GLN A 155 0.99 9.72 -6.88
CA GLN A 155 0.68 9.17 -5.54
C GLN A 155 0.12 7.74 -5.57
N VAL A 156 -0.01 7.15 -6.74
CA VAL A 156 -0.22 5.72 -6.86
C VAL A 156 1.14 5.07 -6.56
N LEU A 157 1.29 4.39 -5.42
CA LEU A 157 2.40 3.44 -5.15
C LEU A 157 2.82 2.84 -6.50
N GLY A 158 4.08 3.06 -6.91
CA GLY A 158 4.62 2.50 -8.15
C GLY A 158 4.57 0.97 -8.24
N VAL A 159 4.04 0.30 -7.20
CA VAL A 159 3.47 -1.04 -7.30
C VAL A 159 2.10 -0.90 -7.96
N ARG A 160 2.10 -0.82 -9.31
CA ARG A 160 0.91 -0.71 -10.16
C ARG A 160 -0.31 -1.37 -9.49
N MET A 161 -1.43 -0.71 -9.30
CA MET A 161 -2.69 -1.46 -9.28
C MET A 161 -2.91 -1.96 -10.71
N PRO A 162 -3.43 -3.19 -10.96
CA PRO A 162 -3.92 -3.53 -12.29
C PRO A 162 -5.14 -2.65 -12.53
N MET A 163 -4.89 -1.44 -13.03
CA MET A 163 -5.79 -0.84 -13.97
C MET A 163 -5.51 -1.55 -15.29
N ASP A 164 -6.54 -2.11 -15.91
CA ASP A 164 -6.44 -2.58 -17.28
C ASP A 164 -5.78 -1.48 -18.12
N ASP A 165 -4.64 -1.87 -18.66
CA ASP A 165 -3.63 -1.02 -19.25
C ASP A 165 -4.18 -0.25 -20.47
N GLU A 166 -4.36 1.06 -20.38
CA GLU A 166 -4.47 1.93 -21.56
C GLU A 166 -3.11 2.23 -22.21
N GLN A 167 -2.00 1.72 -21.64
CA GLN A 167 -0.65 1.74 -22.23
C GLN A 167 -0.01 0.34 -22.39
N ALA A 168 -0.80 -0.75 -22.37
CA ALA A 168 -0.30 -2.11 -22.62
C ALA A 168 0.17 -2.31 -24.06
N ASP A 169 -0.22 -1.41 -24.96
CA ASP A 169 0.01 -1.58 -26.39
C ASP A 169 1.47 -1.32 -26.82
N GLU A 170 2.31 -0.69 -25.98
CA GLU A 170 3.69 -0.33 -26.36
C GLU A 170 4.75 -0.60 -25.26
N PRO A 171 4.92 -1.87 -24.82
CA PRO A 171 5.87 -2.23 -23.75
C PRO A 171 7.34 -1.89 -24.05
N TRP A 172 7.72 -1.67 -25.31
CA TRP A 172 9.08 -1.29 -25.73
C TRP A 172 9.41 0.19 -25.51
N LYS A 173 8.44 1.04 -25.14
CA LYS A 173 8.70 2.44 -24.75
C LYS A 173 8.99 2.61 -23.25
N MET A 174 8.88 1.54 -22.47
CA MET A 174 9.11 1.58 -21.02
C MET A 174 10.59 1.39 -20.67
N PRO A 175 11.10 2.04 -19.61
CA PRO A 175 12.43 1.72 -19.08
C PRO A 175 12.47 0.25 -18.60
N PRO A 176 13.64 -0.44 -18.69
CA PRO A 176 13.77 -1.85 -18.32
C PRO A 176 13.31 -2.17 -16.89
N SER A 177 13.45 -1.20 -15.97
CA SER A 177 13.02 -1.30 -14.58
C SER A 177 11.51 -1.21 -14.38
N ARG A 178 10.75 -0.75 -15.40
CA ARG A 178 9.29 -0.51 -15.36
C ARG A 178 8.81 0.39 -14.20
N ARG A 179 9.70 1.17 -13.59
CA ARG A 179 9.43 2.04 -12.44
C ARG A 179 9.38 3.52 -12.86
N SER A 180 8.46 4.28 -12.26
CA SER A 180 8.42 5.74 -12.38
C SER A 180 9.61 6.36 -11.65
N THR A 181 10.12 7.48 -12.16
CA THR A 181 11.11 8.30 -11.46
C THR A 181 10.56 8.75 -10.11
N PRO A 182 11.36 8.66 -9.02
CA PRO A 182 10.97 9.20 -7.73
C PRO A 182 10.68 10.70 -7.82
N ARG A 183 9.53 11.11 -7.30
CA ARG A 183 9.19 12.54 -7.20
C ARG A 183 10.10 13.20 -6.15
N ARG A 184 10.66 14.37 -6.49
CA ARG A 184 11.34 15.22 -5.50
C ARG A 184 10.37 15.68 -4.42
N LEU A 185 10.77 15.53 -3.18
CA LEU A 185 9.99 15.92 -2.01
C LEU A 185 10.07 17.44 -1.85
N ASP A 186 8.93 18.09 -1.63
CA ASP A 186 8.83 19.51 -1.28
C ASP A 186 9.10 19.76 0.24
N VAL A 187 9.64 18.75 0.93
CA VAL A 187 9.86 18.71 2.38
C VAL A 187 11.37 18.69 2.65
N PRO A 188 11.89 19.37 3.69
CA PRO A 188 13.31 19.32 4.03
C PRO A 188 13.77 17.89 4.29
N VAL A 189 14.83 17.50 3.58
CA VAL A 189 15.50 16.21 3.71
C VAL A 189 16.83 16.42 4.45
N PRO A 190 17.22 15.56 5.40
CA PRO A 190 18.52 15.66 6.05
C PRO A 190 19.66 15.54 5.03
N GLN A 191 20.69 16.37 5.19
CA GLN A 191 21.83 16.40 4.26
C GLN A 191 22.64 15.11 4.28
N ASN A 192 22.76 14.44 5.43
CA ASN A 192 23.50 13.19 5.59
C ASN A 192 22.59 12.15 6.22
N ILE A 193 22.51 10.98 5.60
CA ILE A 193 21.71 9.85 6.08
C ILE A 193 22.65 8.67 6.31
N LYS A 194 22.65 8.16 7.54
CA LYS A 194 23.45 6.98 7.88
C LYS A 194 22.82 5.72 7.29
N VAL A 195 23.62 4.96 6.55
CA VAL A 195 23.25 3.68 5.97
C VAL A 195 24.26 2.64 6.40
N THR A 196 23.80 1.57 7.06
CA THR A 196 24.63 0.46 7.50
C THR A 196 24.32 -0.79 6.67
N ILE A 197 25.32 -1.39 6.02
CA ILE A 197 25.15 -2.66 5.29
C ILE A 197 25.63 -3.81 6.18
N ALA A 198 24.76 -4.78 6.46
CA ALA A 198 25.07 -5.99 7.21
C ALA A 198 24.43 -7.23 6.53
N ASP A 199 23.55 -7.95 7.22
CA ASP A 199 22.66 -8.96 6.63
C ASP A 199 21.57 -8.32 5.76
N GLN A 200 21.10 -7.12 6.15
CA GLN A 200 20.23 -6.21 5.40
C GLN A 200 20.89 -4.83 5.22
N ILE A 201 20.20 -3.90 4.56
CA ILE A 201 20.58 -2.48 4.52
C ILE A 201 19.73 -1.77 5.56
N HIS A 202 20.37 -1.19 6.57
CA HIS A 202 19.71 -0.42 7.61
C HIS A 202 19.87 1.07 7.35
N ILE A 203 18.77 1.77 7.17
CA ILE A 203 18.74 3.22 6.88
C ILE A 203 18.18 3.94 8.10
N ASP A 204 18.92 4.90 8.67
CA ASP A 204 18.44 5.72 9.77
C ASP A 204 17.21 6.52 9.33
N ARG A 205 16.10 6.35 10.04
CA ARG A 205 14.80 7.00 9.75
C ARG A 205 14.41 8.07 10.77
N SER A 206 15.25 8.33 11.76
CA SER A 206 14.94 9.22 12.89
C SER A 206 14.61 10.65 12.46
N GLN A 207 15.19 11.09 11.33
CA GLN A 207 15.01 12.42 10.76
C GLN A 207 14.39 12.39 9.36
N LEU A 208 13.94 11.23 8.88
CA LEU A 208 13.37 11.12 7.55
C LEU A 208 11.88 11.52 7.55
N PRO A 209 11.45 12.33 6.57
CA PRO A 209 10.02 12.55 6.34
C PRO A 209 9.29 11.22 6.08
N SER A 210 8.05 11.09 6.55
CA SER A 210 7.23 9.89 6.35
C SER A 210 7.07 9.52 4.87
N THR A 211 7.00 10.52 3.99
CA THR A 211 6.99 10.31 2.55
C THR A 211 8.23 9.58 2.07
N MET A 212 9.43 9.96 2.53
CA MET A 212 10.70 9.33 2.18
C MET A 212 10.80 7.90 2.72
N ILE A 213 10.34 7.69 3.96
CA ILE A 213 10.22 6.36 4.56
C ILE A 213 9.32 5.47 3.68
N ALA A 214 8.17 5.98 3.24
CA ALA A 214 7.30 5.26 2.32
C ALA A 214 7.97 4.97 0.97
N GLN A 215 8.74 5.91 0.41
CA GLN A 215 9.51 5.67 -0.82
C GLN A 215 10.53 4.54 -0.67
N LEU A 216 11.20 4.46 0.47
CA LEU A 216 12.17 3.40 0.79
C LEU A 216 11.48 2.04 0.99
N VAL A 217 10.38 2.00 1.75
CA VAL A 217 9.58 0.78 1.93
C VAL A 217 9.07 0.23 0.59
N ARG A 218 8.75 1.12 -0.36
CA ARG A 218 8.33 0.73 -1.72
C ARG A 218 9.42 0.02 -2.51
N LEU A 219 10.70 0.32 -2.29
CA LEU A 219 11.79 -0.34 -3.04
C LEU A 219 11.81 -1.85 -2.78
N ALA A 220 11.40 -2.26 -1.58
CA ALA A 220 11.29 -3.65 -1.17
C ALA A 220 9.86 -4.21 -1.30
N ALA A 221 8.93 -3.49 -1.94
CA ALA A 221 7.54 -3.93 -2.10
C ALA A 221 7.23 -4.39 -3.52
N PHE A 222 6.52 -5.51 -3.65
CA PHE A 222 6.10 -6.05 -4.93
C PHE A 222 4.74 -6.72 -4.87
N GLN A 223 4.10 -6.83 -6.03
CA GLN A 223 2.82 -7.50 -6.20
C GLN A 223 2.93 -9.02 -6.00
N THR A 224 1.96 -9.63 -5.32
CA THR A 224 1.90 -11.09 -5.15
C THR A 224 1.25 -11.76 -6.37
N PRO A 225 1.99 -12.50 -7.23
CA PRO A 225 1.41 -13.06 -8.45
C PRO A 225 0.27 -14.05 -8.17
N GLU A 226 0.33 -14.76 -7.04
CA GLU A 226 -0.71 -15.70 -6.62
C GLU A 226 -2.05 -15.02 -6.36
N PHE A 227 -2.05 -13.81 -5.77
CA PHE A 227 -3.27 -13.04 -5.55
C PHE A 227 -3.94 -12.73 -6.88
N TYR A 228 -3.19 -12.18 -7.84
CA TYR A 228 -3.72 -11.78 -9.13
C TYR A 228 -4.14 -12.98 -9.98
N ARG A 229 -3.41 -14.10 -9.89
CA ARG A 229 -3.80 -15.35 -10.53
C ARG A 229 -5.10 -15.90 -9.96
N ALA A 230 -5.24 -15.93 -8.63
CA ALA A 230 -6.48 -16.36 -7.98
C ALA A 230 -7.65 -15.43 -8.37
N GLN A 231 -7.43 -14.11 -8.37
CA GLN A 231 -8.43 -13.13 -8.78
C GLN A 231 -8.87 -13.32 -10.25
N ALA A 232 -7.92 -13.48 -11.18
CA ALA A 232 -8.21 -13.70 -12.59
C ALA A 232 -8.95 -15.03 -12.83
N MET A 233 -8.60 -16.07 -12.08
CA MET A 233 -9.27 -17.36 -12.09
C MET A 233 -10.58 -17.39 -11.29
N ARG A 234 -10.97 -16.27 -10.67
CA ARG A 234 -12.15 -16.14 -9.79
C ARG A 234 -12.14 -17.14 -8.62
N LEU A 235 -10.95 -17.50 -8.15
CA LEU A 235 -10.72 -18.34 -6.98
C LEU A 235 -10.63 -17.50 -5.69
N PRO A 236 -10.79 -18.11 -4.51
CA PRO A 236 -10.68 -17.41 -3.24
C PRO A 236 -9.33 -16.70 -3.07
N THR A 237 -9.37 -15.38 -2.89
CA THR A 237 -8.21 -14.53 -2.59
C THR A 237 -7.94 -14.38 -1.10
N PHE A 238 -8.76 -15.00 -0.25
CA PHE A 238 -8.58 -14.99 1.20
C PHE A 238 -7.21 -15.56 1.60
N GLY A 239 -6.51 -14.85 2.49
CA GLY A 239 -5.16 -15.20 2.94
C GLY A 239 -4.04 -14.94 1.94
N LYS A 240 -4.32 -14.32 0.79
CA LYS A 240 -3.30 -13.94 -0.21
C LYS A 240 -3.09 -12.43 -0.14
N PRO A 241 -1.96 -11.91 0.37
CA PRO A 241 -1.71 -10.47 0.37
C PRO A 241 -1.59 -9.96 -1.06
N ARG A 242 -2.10 -8.77 -1.37
CA ARG A 242 -1.98 -8.15 -2.70
C ARG A 242 -0.55 -7.69 -3.01
N ILE A 243 0.08 -7.10 -2.01
CA ILE A 243 1.44 -6.57 -2.04
C ILE A 243 2.18 -7.21 -0.88
N VAL A 244 3.38 -7.69 -1.15
CA VAL A 244 4.34 -8.12 -0.13
C VAL A 244 5.40 -7.03 -0.05
N SER A 245 5.67 -6.54 1.16
CA SER A 245 6.84 -5.73 1.46
C SER A 245 7.86 -6.58 2.18
N CYS A 246 9.10 -6.54 1.71
CA CYS A 246 10.27 -7.09 2.40
C CYS A 246 11.01 -6.04 3.22
N ALA A 247 10.44 -4.85 3.41
CA ALA A 247 10.99 -3.85 4.32
C ALA A 247 10.58 -4.16 5.76
N GLU A 248 11.51 -4.01 6.69
CA GLU A 248 11.24 -4.10 8.12
C GLU A 248 11.39 -2.71 8.75
N LEU A 249 10.37 -2.28 9.48
CA LEU A 249 10.36 -1.00 10.18
C LEU A 249 10.75 -1.21 11.64
N HIS A 250 11.93 -0.73 12.01
CA HIS A 250 12.38 -0.64 13.40
C HIS A 250 12.15 0.79 13.93
N PRO A 251 12.29 1.02 15.25
CA PRO A 251 12.07 2.35 15.84
C PRO A 251 12.97 3.45 15.27
N GLN A 252 14.23 3.13 14.94
CA GLN A 252 15.21 4.09 14.42
C GLN A 252 15.73 3.76 13.02
N HIS A 253 15.38 2.58 12.47
CA HIS A 253 15.92 2.13 11.19
C HIS A 253 14.83 1.54 10.29
N ILE A 254 15.02 1.65 8.99
CA ILE A 254 14.31 0.83 7.98
C ILE A 254 15.33 -0.21 7.51
N ALA A 255 14.98 -1.49 7.60
CA ALA A 255 15.79 -2.56 7.04
C ALA A 255 15.23 -2.96 5.66
N LEU A 256 16.10 -3.00 4.65
CA LEU A 256 15.77 -3.39 3.28
C LEU A 256 16.65 -4.57 2.83
N PRO A 257 16.19 -5.44 1.91
CA PRO A 257 17.03 -6.46 1.30
C PRO A 257 18.27 -5.83 0.63
N ARG A 258 19.43 -6.49 0.73
CA ARG A 258 20.69 -5.99 0.15
C ARG A 258 20.63 -5.70 -1.36
N GLY A 259 19.78 -6.39 -2.10
CA GLY A 259 19.56 -6.15 -3.52
C GLY A 259 18.95 -4.77 -3.83
N CYS A 260 18.38 -4.08 -2.84
CA CYS A 260 17.83 -2.74 -2.99
C CYS A 260 18.87 -1.63 -2.79
N PHE A 261 20.16 -1.94 -2.59
CA PHE A 261 21.18 -0.95 -2.20
C PHE A 261 21.34 0.18 -3.20
N ASP A 262 21.61 -0.15 -4.46
CA ASP A 262 21.85 0.86 -5.49
C ASP A 262 20.63 1.77 -5.68
N GLU A 263 19.44 1.18 -5.62
CA GLU A 263 18.17 1.90 -5.73
C GLU A 263 17.91 2.79 -4.53
N ALA A 264 18.20 2.31 -3.31
CA ALA A 264 18.06 3.10 -2.09
C ALA A 264 19.02 4.29 -2.10
N VAL A 265 20.30 4.07 -2.40
CA VAL A 265 21.29 5.16 -2.50
C VAL A 265 20.91 6.14 -3.61
N GLY A 266 20.47 5.65 -4.76
CA GLY A 266 19.96 6.47 -5.86
C GLY A 266 18.79 7.34 -5.42
N LEU A 267 17.80 6.76 -4.74
CA LEU A 267 16.64 7.47 -4.20
C LEU A 267 17.07 8.57 -3.20
N LEU A 268 17.95 8.26 -2.24
CA LEU A 268 18.44 9.25 -1.27
C LEU A 268 19.17 10.41 -1.98
N SER A 269 20.01 10.10 -2.97
CA SER A 269 20.79 11.06 -3.73
C SER A 269 19.94 11.97 -4.61
N GLU A 270 18.89 11.42 -5.24
CA GLU A 270 17.93 12.19 -6.06
C GLU A 270 17.15 13.23 -5.25
N GLN A 271 16.96 12.97 -3.95
CA GLN A 271 16.38 13.90 -2.98
C GLN A 271 17.40 14.89 -2.40
N GLY A 272 18.66 14.83 -2.83
CA GLY A 272 19.72 15.74 -2.40
C GLY A 272 20.40 15.36 -1.09
N ALA A 273 20.18 14.15 -0.58
CA ALA A 273 20.89 13.64 0.60
C ALA A 273 22.20 12.93 0.20
N SER A 274 23.22 13.10 1.02
CA SER A 274 24.45 12.31 0.97
C SER A 274 24.32 11.08 1.86
N VAL A 275 24.92 9.97 1.44
CA VAL A 275 24.89 8.71 2.18
C VAL A 275 26.18 8.56 2.97
N ASP A 276 26.06 8.45 4.30
CA ASP A 276 27.17 8.08 5.19
C ASP A 276 27.13 6.56 5.39
N LEU A 277 28.03 5.85 4.72
CA LEU A 277 27.99 4.40 4.58
C LEU A 277 28.89 3.70 5.60
N ASP A 278 28.30 2.78 6.35
CA ASP A 278 28.97 1.91 7.32
C ASP A 278 28.83 0.44 6.87
N ASP A 279 29.89 -0.14 6.31
CA ASP A 279 29.88 -1.51 5.78
C ASP A 279 30.36 -2.50 6.84
N LEU A 280 29.42 -3.24 7.41
CA LEU A 280 29.65 -4.27 8.44
C LEU A 280 29.59 -5.69 7.86
N ARG A 281 29.69 -5.85 6.54
CA ARG A 281 29.75 -7.17 5.91
C ARG A 281 31.08 -7.85 6.23
N GLU A 282 31.00 -9.15 6.51
CA GLU A 282 32.19 -10.00 6.63
C GLU A 282 32.76 -10.30 5.23
N ASN A 283 33.98 -9.83 4.97
CA ASN A 283 34.72 -10.15 3.75
C ASN A 283 35.17 -11.63 3.69
N GLY A 284 34.95 -12.37 4.78
CA GLY A 284 35.44 -13.72 4.96
C GLY A 284 36.97 -13.77 5.05
N THR A 285 37.51 -14.98 4.99
CA THR A 285 38.95 -15.22 4.93
C THR A 285 39.32 -15.67 3.53
N ALA A 286 40.31 -15.00 2.92
CA ALA A 286 40.85 -15.45 1.64
C ALA A 286 41.32 -16.91 1.76
N LEU A 287 40.97 -17.73 0.76
CA LEU A 287 41.46 -19.10 0.70
C LEU A 287 42.99 -19.07 0.60
N PRO A 288 43.70 -20.02 1.25
CA PRO A 288 45.14 -20.13 1.13
C PRO A 288 45.57 -20.27 -0.35
N GLU A 289 46.74 -19.73 -0.71
CA GLU A 289 47.29 -19.84 -2.08
C GLU A 289 47.48 -21.28 -2.58
N THR A 290 47.48 -22.25 -1.65
CA THR A 290 47.53 -23.68 -1.93
C THR A 290 46.21 -24.22 -2.52
N VAL A 291 45.10 -23.51 -2.36
CA VAL A 291 43.80 -23.88 -2.91
C VAL A 291 43.65 -23.24 -4.28
N ARG A 292 43.60 -24.06 -5.33
CA ARG A 292 43.44 -23.60 -6.72
C ARG A 292 42.21 -24.22 -7.36
N PHE A 293 41.50 -23.43 -8.15
CA PHE A 293 40.43 -23.94 -9.00
C PHE A 293 41.04 -24.70 -10.19
N CYS A 294 40.83 -26.01 -10.25
CA CYS A 294 41.36 -26.87 -11.32
C CYS A 294 40.38 -27.10 -12.48
N GLY A 295 39.26 -26.38 -12.52
CA GLY A 295 38.28 -26.48 -13.60
C GLY A 295 38.59 -25.54 -14.76
N GLU A 296 38.19 -25.91 -15.96
CA GLU A 296 38.15 -25.00 -17.11
C GLU A 296 36.73 -24.43 -17.24
N LEU A 297 36.63 -23.10 -17.30
CA LEU A 297 35.35 -22.45 -17.54
C LEU A 297 34.91 -22.71 -18.98
N ARG A 298 33.67 -23.18 -19.15
CA ARG A 298 33.01 -23.22 -20.46
C ARG A 298 32.86 -21.80 -20.99
N GLN A 299 32.76 -21.65 -22.31
CA GLN A 299 32.61 -20.33 -22.96
C GLN A 299 31.51 -19.46 -22.33
N GLN A 300 30.35 -20.05 -22.00
CA GLN A 300 29.25 -19.34 -21.34
C GLN A 300 29.59 -18.90 -19.90
N GLN A 301 30.38 -19.69 -19.16
CA GLN A 301 30.82 -19.35 -17.80
C GLN A 301 31.87 -18.23 -17.83
N SER A 302 32.80 -18.27 -18.80
CA SER A 302 33.79 -17.21 -19.00
C SER A 302 33.18 -15.85 -19.35
N LEU A 303 32.03 -15.85 -20.03
CA LEU A 303 31.24 -14.63 -20.28
C LEU A 303 30.60 -14.10 -18.99
N GLY A 304 30.05 -14.97 -18.15
CA GLY A 304 29.41 -14.58 -16.89
C GLY A 304 30.37 -14.03 -15.84
N VAL A 305 31.58 -14.57 -15.73
CA VAL A 305 32.59 -14.10 -14.75
C VAL A 305 33.10 -12.69 -15.05
N LYS A 306 33.07 -12.25 -16.31
CA LYS A 306 33.51 -10.90 -16.71
C LYS A 306 32.48 -9.79 -16.43
N GLN A 307 31.24 -10.15 -16.07
CA GLN A 307 30.14 -9.20 -15.84
C GLN A 307 29.90 -8.88 -14.35
N GLN A 308 30.69 -9.44 -13.43
CA GLN A 308 30.64 -9.14 -12.00
C GLN A 308 31.68 -8.08 -11.60
#